data_AF-A0A1F9SPX5-F1
#
_entry.id   AF-A0A1F9SPX5-F1
#
_cell.length_a   1.000
_cell.length_b   1.000
_cell.length_c   1.000
_cell.angle_alpha   90.00
_cell.angle_beta   90.00
_cell.angle_gamma   90.00
#
_symmetry.space_group_name_H-M   'P 1'
#
loop_
_entity.id
_entity.type
_entity.pdbx_description
1 polymer ?
#
loop_
_entity_poly.entity_id
_entity_poly.type
_entity_poly.pdbx_seq_one_letter_code
_entity_poly.pdbx_strand_id
1 'polypeptide(L)'
;MKIKFALSAGLVLLSGLGLAFAAAPGKTITPAVSQEDAKTRDYKDILFKLVRQDEYLDEAMETLDGANGRMRAHDLSAMGLSLKMIAGNLDRVAALNKTEFSSVQAGSMHARYINTIFSYSSKVNRKAVKVSAVIGRMAAKYKKSAMRDAVSSRKNGIKVRGKKVRGKKLTQLLEERKAMDTLAADAKVLRAAARGVSATSKWLYISAK
;
A
#
# COMPACT_ATOMS: atom_id res chain seq x y z
N MET A 1 14.34 -41.75 15.79
CA MET A 1 13.35 -42.33 16.73
C MET A 1 12.28 -41.29 17.00
N LYS A 2 11.01 -41.65 16.81
CA LYS A 2 9.83 -40.80 17.06
C LYS A 2 9.49 -40.91 18.55
N ILE A 3 9.35 -39.78 19.25
CA ILE A 3 8.69 -39.76 20.55
C ILE A 3 7.62 -38.67 20.49
N LYS A 4 6.37 -39.14 20.51
CA LYS A 4 5.14 -38.37 20.68
C LYS A 4 4.86 -38.33 22.19
N PHE A 5 4.48 -37.18 22.73
CA PHE A 5 3.85 -37.10 24.04
C PHE A 5 2.45 -36.51 23.92
N ALA A 6 1.48 -37.32 24.35
CA ALA A 6 0.07 -36.99 24.58
C ALA A 6 -0.05 -36.17 25.89
N LEU A 7 -0.83 -35.10 25.94
CA LEU A 7 -2.26 -35.04 26.29
C LEU A 7 -2.53 -35.32 27.79
N SER A 8 -2.71 -34.25 28.57
CA SER A 8 -3.57 -34.19 29.75
C SER A 8 -4.49 -32.97 29.55
N ALA A 9 -5.81 -33.09 29.39
CA ALA A 9 -6.83 -33.62 30.29
C ALA A 9 -6.91 -32.82 31.61
N GLY A 10 -7.45 -31.61 31.50
CA GLY A 10 -7.89 -30.77 32.63
C GLY A 10 -9.38 -30.43 32.48
N LEU A 11 -10.22 -31.47 32.55
CA LEU A 11 -11.67 -31.40 32.59
C LEU A 11 -12.09 -30.99 34.01
N VAL A 12 -12.52 -29.74 34.21
CA VAL A 12 -13.27 -29.35 35.43
C VAL A 12 -14.74 -29.27 35.07
N LEU A 13 -15.40 -30.42 35.21
CA LEU A 13 -16.85 -30.55 35.31
C LEU A 13 -17.26 -30.09 36.72
N LEU A 14 -17.85 -28.90 36.83
CA LEU A 14 -18.66 -28.52 37.99
C LEU A 14 -20.14 -28.69 37.60
N SER A 15 -20.58 -29.95 37.63
CA SER A 15 -21.97 -30.32 37.66
C SER A 15 -22.45 -30.32 39.11
N GLY A 16 -23.34 -29.39 39.44
CA GLY A 16 -24.16 -29.43 40.65
C GLY A 16 -25.62 -29.19 40.27
N LEU A 17 -26.37 -30.27 40.09
CA LEU A 17 -27.82 -30.26 39.93
C LEU A 17 -28.49 -29.85 41.26
N GLY A 18 -29.45 -28.93 41.17
CA GLY A 18 -30.50 -28.72 42.16
C GLY A 18 -31.78 -28.32 41.43
N LEU A 19 -32.67 -29.29 41.23
CA LEU A 19 -34.01 -29.15 40.67
C LEU A 19 -34.93 -28.43 41.65
N ALA A 20 -35.66 -27.39 41.21
CA ALA A 20 -37.13 -27.28 41.35
C ALA A 20 -37.70 -25.91 40.89
N PHE A 21 -38.51 -25.98 39.82
CA PHE A 21 -39.84 -25.37 39.70
C PHE A 21 -40.00 -23.82 39.66
N ALA A 22 -40.08 -23.27 38.44
CA ALA A 22 -41.18 -22.37 38.01
C ALA A 22 -41.06 -22.11 36.49
N ALA A 23 -42.12 -22.42 35.76
CA ALA A 23 -42.21 -22.27 34.31
C ALA A 23 -42.26 -20.79 33.89
N ALA A 24 -41.36 -20.37 33.01
CA ALA A 24 -41.54 -19.23 32.12
C ALA A 24 -40.86 -19.52 30.78
N PRO A 25 -41.52 -19.36 29.62
CA PRO A 25 -40.92 -19.62 28.32
C PRO A 25 -40.04 -18.42 27.94
N GLY A 26 -38.88 -18.30 28.59
CA GLY A 26 -37.85 -17.34 28.24
C GLY A 26 -36.98 -17.92 27.13
N LYS A 27 -37.14 -17.40 25.91
CA LYS A 27 -36.26 -17.61 24.75
C LYS A 27 -34.82 -17.87 25.18
N THR A 28 -34.32 -19.06 24.87
CA THR A 28 -32.89 -19.35 24.80
C THR A 28 -32.28 -18.44 23.74
N ILE A 29 -31.68 -17.33 24.17
CA ILE A 29 -30.80 -16.52 23.34
C ILE A 29 -29.52 -17.32 23.20
N THR A 30 -29.48 -18.23 22.23
CA THR A 30 -28.23 -18.65 21.62
C THR A 30 -27.56 -17.38 21.08
N PRO A 31 -26.28 -17.10 21.39
CA PRO A 31 -25.58 -16.02 20.72
C PRO A 31 -25.52 -16.41 19.24
N ALA A 32 -26.34 -15.73 18.43
CA ALA A 32 -26.20 -15.78 17.00
C ALA A 32 -24.78 -15.32 16.70
N VAL A 33 -23.92 -16.25 16.30
CA VAL A 33 -22.70 -15.91 15.57
C VAL A 33 -23.22 -15.21 14.32
N SER A 34 -23.29 -13.88 14.35
CA SER A 34 -23.75 -13.07 13.24
C SER A 34 -22.85 -13.38 12.05
N GLN A 35 -23.36 -14.22 11.17
CA GLN A 35 -22.72 -14.57 9.91
C GLN A 35 -22.62 -13.25 9.13
N GLU A 36 -21.41 -12.70 9.02
CA GLU A 36 -21.20 -11.46 8.29
C GLU A 36 -21.72 -11.58 6.87
N ASP A 37 -22.57 -10.64 6.45
CA ASP A 37 -23.00 -10.54 5.07
C ASP A 37 -21.79 -10.49 4.14
N ALA A 38 -21.81 -11.29 3.07
CA ALA A 38 -20.71 -11.38 2.11
C ALA A 38 -20.25 -10.00 1.60
N LYS A 39 -21.20 -9.09 1.35
CA LYS A 39 -20.93 -7.70 0.95
C LYS A 39 -20.16 -6.92 2.02
N THR A 40 -20.47 -7.10 3.29
CA THR A 40 -19.72 -6.48 4.38
C THR A 40 -18.27 -6.97 4.39
N ARG A 41 -18.06 -8.26 4.15
CA ARG A 41 -16.72 -8.84 4.06
C ARG A 41 -15.93 -8.23 2.91
N ASP A 42 -16.56 -8.03 1.75
CA ASP A 42 -15.91 -7.45 0.58
C ASP A 42 -15.52 -5.98 0.79
N TYR A 43 -16.41 -5.18 1.40
CA TYR A 43 -16.07 -3.80 1.75
C TYR A 43 -14.93 -3.71 2.78
N LYS A 44 -14.90 -4.62 3.75
CA LYS A 44 -13.78 -4.72 4.71
C LYS A 44 -12.48 -5.07 4.00
N ASP A 45 -12.48 -6.03 3.08
CA ASP A 45 -11.30 -6.40 2.30
C ASP A 45 -10.78 -5.23 1.45
N ILE A 46 -11.67 -4.48 0.79
CA ILE A 46 -11.31 -3.24 0.08
C ILE A 46 -10.66 -2.23 1.02
N LEU A 47 -11.24 -2.03 2.21
CA LEU A 47 -10.68 -1.13 3.22
C LEU A 47 -9.30 -1.56 3.68
N PHE A 48 -9.10 -2.84 4.02
CA PHE A 48 -7.81 -3.36 4.44
C PHE A 48 -6.75 -3.18 3.34
N LYS A 49 -7.11 -3.45 2.08
CA LYS A 49 -6.21 -3.22 0.95
C LYS A 49 -5.82 -1.75 0.82
N LEU A 50 -6.77 -0.83 1.00
CA LEU A 50 -6.52 0.62 0.95
C LEU A 50 -5.66 1.11 2.11
N VAL A 51 -5.94 0.68 3.34
CA VAL A 51 -5.13 1.00 4.52
C VAL A 51 -3.70 0.52 4.32
N ARG A 52 -3.52 -0.71 3.85
CA ARG A 52 -2.19 -1.27 3.56
C ARG A 52 -1.45 -0.50 2.46
N GLN A 53 -2.16 -0.05 1.41
CA GLN A 53 -1.52 0.83 0.40
C GLN A 53 -1.17 2.21 0.97
N ASP A 54 -1.97 2.73 1.89
CA ASP A 54 -1.71 4.00 2.58
C ASP A 54 -0.42 3.94 3.40
N GLU A 55 -0.19 2.82 4.10
CA GLU A 55 1.04 2.51 4.85
C GLU A 55 2.25 2.34 3.92
N TYR A 56 2.13 1.55 2.85
CA TYR A 56 3.21 1.38 1.88
C TYR A 56 3.62 2.68 1.19
N LEU A 57 2.68 3.61 0.99
CA LEU A 57 2.99 4.94 0.48
C LEU A 57 3.71 5.82 1.51
N ASP A 58 3.46 5.63 2.81
CA ASP A 58 4.24 6.30 3.87
C ASP A 58 5.66 5.75 3.92
N GLU A 59 5.84 4.43 3.93
CA GLU A 59 7.16 3.79 3.89
C GLU A 59 7.97 4.23 2.65
N ALA A 60 7.31 4.33 1.49
CA ALA A 60 7.93 4.84 0.28
C ALA A 60 8.37 6.30 0.43
N MET A 61 7.54 7.16 1.04
CA MET A 61 7.88 8.56 1.32
C MET A 61 9.06 8.67 2.29
N GLU A 62 9.05 7.91 3.39
CA GLU A 62 10.13 7.88 4.36
C GLU A 62 11.46 7.44 3.74
N THR A 63 11.42 6.43 2.87
CA THR A 63 12.60 5.97 2.13
C THR A 63 13.13 7.05 1.19
N LEU A 64 12.25 7.75 0.47
CA LEU A 64 12.64 8.83 -0.44
C LEU A 64 13.22 10.05 0.30
N ASP A 65 12.63 10.41 1.44
CA ASP A 65 13.09 11.53 2.26
C ASP A 65 14.41 11.19 2.97
N GLY A 66 14.55 9.97 3.52
CA GLY A 66 15.77 9.48 4.16
C GLY A 66 16.96 9.36 3.20
N ALA A 67 16.70 9.04 1.93
CA ALA A 67 17.76 8.96 0.91
C ALA A 67 18.34 10.33 0.50
N ASN A 68 17.69 11.44 0.86
CA ASN A 68 18.10 12.82 0.52
C ASN A 68 18.51 13.00 -0.96
N GLY A 69 17.79 12.33 -1.87
CA GLY A 69 18.03 12.40 -3.31
C GLY A 69 19.23 11.61 -3.83
N ARG A 70 19.85 10.74 -3.03
CA ARG A 70 20.99 9.89 -3.42
C ARG A 70 20.66 8.41 -3.25
N MET A 71 20.02 7.81 -4.25
CA MET A 71 19.72 6.38 -4.29
C MET A 71 20.57 5.67 -5.35
N ARG A 72 20.98 4.43 -5.10
CA ARG A 72 21.68 3.62 -6.11
C ARG A 72 20.66 3.05 -7.11
N ALA A 73 21.14 2.61 -8.28
CA ALA A 73 20.28 2.04 -9.32
C ALA A 73 19.43 0.85 -8.82
N HIS A 74 19.99 0.02 -7.93
CA HIS A 74 19.28 -1.08 -7.28
C HIS A 74 18.11 -0.56 -6.43
N ASP A 75 18.34 0.42 -5.58
CA ASP A 75 17.32 0.96 -4.66
C ASP A 75 16.21 1.69 -5.42
N LEU A 76 16.57 2.41 -6.49
CA LEU A 76 15.62 3.02 -7.42
C LEU A 76 14.73 1.96 -8.09
N SER A 77 15.31 0.83 -8.48
CA SER A 77 14.58 -0.27 -9.12
C SER A 77 13.66 -1.00 -8.13
N ALA A 78 14.13 -1.25 -6.91
CA ALA A 78 13.33 -1.84 -5.83
C ALA A 78 12.14 -0.94 -5.46
N MET A 79 12.38 0.38 -5.37
CA MET A 79 11.32 1.36 -5.19
C MET A 79 10.30 1.30 -6.34
N GLY A 80 10.76 1.26 -7.59
CA GLY A 80 9.89 1.14 -8.77
C GLY A 80 9.00 -0.10 -8.71
N LEU A 81 9.54 -1.24 -8.29
CA LEU A 81 8.76 -2.47 -8.08
C LEU A 81 7.69 -2.28 -7.00
N SER A 82 8.03 -1.66 -5.87
CA SER A 82 7.06 -1.33 -4.82
C SER A 82 5.92 -0.47 -5.36
N LEU A 83 6.23 0.61 -6.10
CA LEU A 83 5.20 1.48 -6.69
C LEU A 83 4.31 0.74 -7.69
N LYS A 84 4.85 -0.19 -8.48
CA LYS A 84 4.06 -1.03 -9.39
C LYS A 84 3.12 -1.96 -8.64
N MET A 85 3.58 -2.59 -7.56
CA MET A 85 2.73 -3.45 -6.73
C MET A 85 1.57 -2.65 -6.12
N ILE A 86 1.87 -1.44 -5.62
CA ILE A 86 0.85 -0.53 -5.08
C ILE A 86 -0.13 -0.16 -6.19
N ALA A 87 0.35 0.26 -7.37
CA ALA A 87 -0.50 0.63 -8.50
C ALA A 87 -1.42 -0.52 -8.92
N GLY A 88 -0.91 -1.74 -9.04
CA GLY A 88 -1.72 -2.91 -9.40
C GLY A 88 -2.78 -3.24 -8.35
N ASN A 89 -2.47 -3.08 -7.06
CA ASN A 89 -3.47 -3.25 -5.99
C ASN A 89 -4.55 -2.16 -6.04
N LEU A 90 -4.17 -0.92 -6.34
CA LEU A 90 -5.12 0.18 -6.53
C LEU A 90 -6.03 -0.08 -7.74
N ASP A 91 -5.49 -0.52 -8.87
CA ASP A 91 -6.31 -0.86 -10.04
C ASP A 91 -7.30 -1.99 -9.75
N ARG A 92 -6.90 -2.99 -8.96
CA ARG A 92 -7.82 -4.04 -8.48
C ARG A 92 -8.93 -3.47 -7.61
N VAL A 93 -8.61 -2.59 -6.66
CA VAL A 93 -9.63 -1.92 -5.84
C VAL A 93 -10.56 -1.06 -6.69
N ALA A 94 -10.04 -0.34 -7.68
CA ALA A 94 -10.86 0.44 -8.60
C ALA A 94 -11.82 -0.46 -9.41
N ALA A 95 -11.36 -1.65 -9.82
CA ALA A 95 -12.21 -2.63 -10.50
C ALA A 95 -13.31 -3.16 -9.58
N LEU A 96 -13.00 -3.52 -8.34
CA LEU A 96 -13.98 -3.96 -7.34
C LEU A 96 -15.01 -2.87 -7.03
N ASN A 97 -14.59 -1.62 -6.89
CA ASN A 97 -15.53 -0.51 -6.70
C ASN A 97 -16.51 -0.40 -7.88
N LYS A 98 -16.04 -0.60 -9.12
CA LYS A 98 -16.89 -0.54 -10.32
C LYS A 98 -17.91 -1.66 -10.37
N THR A 99 -17.55 -2.87 -9.97
CA THR A 99 -18.50 -4.01 -9.95
C THR A 99 -19.62 -3.78 -8.94
N GLU A 100 -19.36 -3.02 -7.87
CA GLU A 100 -20.36 -2.72 -6.85
C GLU A 100 -21.35 -1.61 -7.24
N PHE A 101 -21.11 -0.84 -8.30
CA PHE A 101 -21.96 0.32 -8.65
C PHE A 101 -23.45 -0.03 -8.85
N SER A 102 -23.75 -1.18 -9.45
CA SER A 102 -25.13 -1.63 -9.68
C SER A 102 -25.77 -2.30 -8.47
N SER A 103 -24.96 -2.65 -7.46
CA SER A 103 -25.34 -3.47 -6.31
C SER A 103 -25.66 -2.62 -5.06
N VAL A 104 -25.27 -1.35 -5.07
CA VAL A 104 -25.39 -0.41 -3.95
C VAL A 104 -26.82 0.09 -3.83
N GLN A 105 -27.42 -0.10 -2.65
CA GLN A 105 -28.69 0.50 -2.27
C GLN A 105 -28.43 1.73 -1.40
N ALA A 106 -29.09 2.84 -1.75
CA ALA A 106 -29.05 4.07 -0.97
C ALA A 106 -29.61 3.81 0.45
N GLY A 107 -28.96 4.40 1.46
CA GLY A 107 -29.36 4.23 2.86
C GLY A 107 -29.05 2.85 3.47
N SER A 108 -28.30 2.00 2.77
CA SER A 108 -27.88 0.68 3.31
C SER A 108 -26.93 0.82 4.50
N MET A 109 -26.90 -0.21 5.36
CA MET A 109 -25.93 -0.34 6.46
C MET A 109 -24.46 -0.25 5.99
N HIS A 110 -24.20 -0.50 4.70
CA HIS A 110 -22.87 -0.42 4.10
C HIS A 110 -22.40 1.01 3.79
N ALA A 111 -23.26 2.03 3.89
CA ALA A 111 -22.92 3.42 3.63
C ALA A 111 -21.72 3.91 4.48
N ARG A 112 -21.60 3.42 5.73
CA ARG A 112 -20.45 3.72 6.59
C ARG A 112 -19.13 3.21 6.01
N TYR A 113 -19.11 1.98 5.49
CA TYR A 113 -17.92 1.41 4.86
C TYR A 113 -17.57 2.16 3.57
N ILE A 114 -18.57 2.46 2.74
CA ILE A 114 -18.39 3.20 1.49
C ILE A 114 -17.81 4.61 1.73
N ASN A 115 -18.31 5.32 2.75
CA ASN A 115 -17.76 6.61 3.15
C ASN A 115 -16.29 6.49 3.59
N THR A 116 -15.97 5.47 4.39
CA THR A 116 -14.59 5.20 4.82
C THR A 116 -13.69 4.87 3.62
N ILE A 117 -14.16 4.05 2.67
CA ILE A 117 -13.45 3.72 1.42
C ILE A 117 -13.16 5.00 0.62
N PHE A 118 -14.14 5.90 0.51
CA PHE A 118 -13.97 7.19 -0.16
C PHE A 118 -12.93 8.07 0.54
N SER A 119 -12.98 8.15 1.87
CA SER A 119 -11.98 8.90 2.67
C SER A 119 -10.56 8.37 2.46
N TYR A 120 -10.35 7.05 2.61
CA TYR A 120 -9.05 6.43 2.41
C TYR A 120 -8.56 6.52 0.97
N SER A 121 -9.43 6.35 -0.03
CA SER A 121 -9.06 6.54 -1.43
C SER A 121 -8.54 7.96 -1.72
N SER A 122 -9.14 8.96 -1.08
CA SER A 122 -8.70 10.36 -1.19
C SER A 122 -7.35 10.58 -0.49
N LYS A 123 -7.13 9.94 0.66
CA LYS A 123 -5.84 9.97 1.38
C LYS A 123 -4.72 9.34 0.55
N VAL A 124 -4.94 8.13 0.04
CA VAL A 124 -4.01 7.41 -0.85
C VAL A 124 -3.69 8.25 -2.10
N ASN A 125 -4.71 8.84 -2.74
CA ASN A 125 -4.49 9.71 -3.91
C ASN A 125 -3.60 10.92 -3.58
N ARG A 126 -3.83 11.59 -2.44
CA ARG A 126 -2.97 12.70 -2.00
C ARG A 126 -1.53 12.24 -1.76
N LYS A 127 -1.32 11.06 -1.17
CA LYS A 127 0.02 10.50 -0.95
C LYS A 127 0.72 10.12 -2.26
N ALA A 128 0.02 9.44 -3.18
CA ALA A 128 0.55 9.12 -4.51
C ALA A 128 0.97 10.38 -5.28
N VAL A 129 0.21 11.48 -5.15
CA VAL A 129 0.59 12.79 -5.71
C VAL A 129 1.90 13.31 -5.10
N LYS A 130 2.07 13.22 -3.78
CA LYS A 130 3.30 13.63 -3.09
C LYS A 130 4.51 12.78 -3.51
N VAL A 131 4.38 11.45 -3.51
CA VAL A 131 5.41 10.51 -3.97
C VAL A 131 5.85 10.85 -5.39
N SER A 132 4.89 11.02 -6.31
CA SER A 132 5.14 11.41 -7.69
C SER A 132 5.89 12.75 -7.80
N ALA A 133 5.54 13.74 -6.96
CA ALA A 133 6.21 15.04 -6.93
C ALA A 133 7.65 14.95 -6.38
N VAL A 134 7.89 14.14 -5.35
CA VAL A 134 9.25 13.88 -4.82
C VAL A 134 10.12 13.22 -5.89
N ILE A 135 9.63 12.14 -6.50
CA ILE A 135 10.32 11.41 -7.58
C ILE A 135 10.59 12.33 -8.77
N GLY A 136 9.62 13.17 -9.16
CA GLY A 136 9.82 14.17 -10.22
C GLY A 136 10.93 15.17 -9.91
N ARG A 137 10.99 15.66 -8.66
CA ARG A 137 12.08 16.53 -8.19
C ARG A 137 13.42 15.81 -8.18
N MET A 138 13.46 14.54 -7.78
CA MET A 138 14.67 13.71 -7.83
C MET A 138 15.14 13.50 -9.27
N ALA A 139 14.26 13.13 -10.20
CA ALA A 139 14.60 12.98 -11.61
C ALA A 139 15.18 14.26 -12.22
N ALA A 140 14.59 15.42 -11.91
CA ALA A 140 15.10 16.72 -12.35
C ALA A 140 16.50 17.02 -11.79
N LYS A 141 16.77 16.65 -10.53
CA LYS A 141 18.10 16.77 -9.92
C LYS A 141 19.11 15.82 -10.57
N TYR A 142 18.73 14.56 -10.80
CA TYR A 142 19.58 13.55 -11.47
C TYR A 142 20.00 13.98 -12.87
N LYS A 143 19.08 14.57 -13.66
CA LYS A 143 19.41 15.10 -14.98
C LYS A 143 20.48 16.20 -14.91
N LYS A 144 20.40 17.10 -13.92
CA LYS A 144 21.37 18.19 -13.73
C LYS A 144 22.72 17.69 -13.20
N SER A 145 22.73 16.78 -12.23
CA SER A 145 23.97 16.26 -11.64
C SER A 145 24.72 15.31 -12.56
N ALA A 146 24.02 14.43 -13.28
CA ALA A 146 24.66 13.50 -14.22
C ALA A 146 25.40 14.24 -15.35
N MET A 147 24.87 15.38 -15.83
CA MET A 147 25.56 16.21 -16.83
C MET A 147 26.80 16.92 -16.28
N ARG A 148 26.82 17.23 -14.97
CA ARG A 148 27.97 17.83 -14.27
C ARG A 148 29.06 16.82 -13.96
N ASP A 149 28.69 15.61 -13.56
CA ASP A 149 29.62 14.57 -13.10
C ASP A 149 30.14 13.67 -14.24
N ALA A 150 29.50 13.70 -15.42
CA ALA A 150 29.93 12.92 -16.59
C ALA A 150 31.28 13.36 -17.20
N VAL A 151 31.91 14.45 -16.72
CA VAL A 151 33.14 15.02 -17.32
C VAL A 151 34.30 15.08 -16.32
N SER A 152 34.65 13.97 -15.67
CA SER A 152 35.99 13.82 -15.07
C SER A 152 36.75 12.58 -15.50
N SER A 153 36.43 11.99 -16.67
CA SER A 153 37.44 11.24 -17.42
C SER A 153 38.41 12.21 -18.12
N ARG A 154 38.99 13.16 -17.37
CA ARG A 154 40.23 13.77 -17.84
C ARG A 154 41.25 12.62 -17.86
N LYS A 155 41.55 12.17 -19.08
CA LYS A 155 42.81 11.55 -19.45
C LYS A 155 43.90 12.26 -18.63
N ASN A 156 44.62 11.50 -17.82
CA ASN A 156 45.66 11.90 -16.87
C ASN A 156 45.17 12.17 -15.43
N GLY A 157 45.32 11.15 -14.58
CA GLY A 157 46.19 11.16 -13.38
C GLY A 157 46.45 12.43 -12.56
N ILE A 158 45.61 13.46 -12.54
CA ILE A 158 45.84 14.64 -11.69
C ILE A 158 45.46 14.30 -10.26
N LYS A 159 46.48 13.98 -9.45
CA LYS A 159 46.41 13.96 -7.98
C LYS A 159 46.22 15.40 -7.50
N VAL A 160 45.00 15.80 -7.16
CA VAL A 160 44.81 16.97 -6.28
C VAL A 160 45.04 16.48 -4.86
N ARG A 161 46.16 16.86 -4.24
CA ARG A 161 46.54 16.50 -2.85
C ARG A 161 46.56 14.99 -2.56
N GLY A 162 47.20 14.19 -3.42
CA GLY A 162 47.51 12.77 -3.12
C GLY A 162 46.33 11.78 -3.15
N LYS A 163 45.07 12.23 -3.25
CA LYS A 163 43.89 11.37 -3.36
C LYS A 163 43.39 11.35 -4.81
N LYS A 164 43.36 10.17 -5.45
CA LYS A 164 42.64 9.98 -6.72
C LYS A 164 41.16 10.29 -6.47
N VAL A 165 40.64 11.38 -7.04
CA VAL A 165 39.20 11.66 -7.05
C VAL A 165 38.55 10.61 -7.96
N ARG A 166 38.12 9.50 -7.36
CA ARG A 166 37.46 8.41 -8.08
C ARG A 166 36.01 8.82 -8.33
N GLY A 167 35.78 9.55 -9.42
CA GLY A 167 34.42 9.82 -9.91
C GLY A 167 33.66 8.52 -10.15
N LYS A 168 32.32 8.57 -10.08
CA LYS A 168 31.47 7.43 -10.46
C LYS A 168 31.78 7.02 -11.90
N LYS A 169 31.80 5.70 -12.18
CA LYS A 169 31.99 5.22 -13.56
C LYS A 169 30.83 5.69 -14.42
N LEU A 170 31.10 6.09 -15.67
CA LEU A 170 30.05 6.52 -16.61
C LEU A 170 28.92 5.49 -16.75
N THR A 171 29.26 4.21 -16.76
CA THR A 171 28.28 3.11 -16.80
C THR A 171 27.31 3.15 -15.61
N GLN A 172 27.80 3.41 -14.40
CA GLN A 172 26.98 3.52 -13.20
C GLN A 172 26.07 4.75 -13.24
N LEU A 173 26.55 5.87 -13.78
CA LEU A 173 25.74 7.09 -13.96
C LEU A 173 24.61 6.85 -14.97
N LEU A 174 24.89 6.12 -16.06
CA LEU A 174 23.88 5.75 -17.06
C LEU A 174 22.85 4.77 -16.50
N GLU A 175 23.27 3.78 -15.71
CA GLU A 175 22.38 2.84 -15.03
C GLU A 175 21.46 3.57 -14.03
N GLU A 176 22.02 4.44 -13.18
CA GLU A 176 21.24 5.24 -12.22
C GLU A 176 20.24 6.14 -12.94
N ARG A 177 20.63 6.76 -14.06
CA ARG A 177 19.71 7.58 -14.87
C ARG A 177 18.57 6.75 -15.45
N LYS A 178 18.86 5.60 -16.06
CA LYS A 178 17.84 4.72 -16.62
C LYS A 178 16.88 4.21 -15.54
N ALA A 179 17.40 3.86 -14.36
CA ALA A 179 16.60 3.45 -13.22
C ALA A 179 15.70 4.60 -12.73
N MET A 180 16.22 5.83 -12.67
CA MET A 180 15.45 7.02 -12.29
C MET A 180 14.35 7.36 -13.30
N ASP A 181 14.63 7.26 -14.60
CA ASP A 181 13.64 7.48 -15.66
C ASP A 181 12.52 6.43 -15.59
N THR A 182 12.87 5.17 -15.30
CA THR A 182 11.91 4.08 -15.10
C THR A 182 11.06 4.33 -13.86
N LEU A 183 11.67 4.69 -12.73
CA LEU A 183 10.96 5.04 -11.50
C LEU A 183 10.01 6.23 -11.70
N ALA A 184 10.41 7.23 -12.49
CA ALA A 184 9.55 8.37 -12.82
C ALA A 184 8.34 7.96 -13.67
N ALA A 185 8.49 6.98 -14.57
CA ALA A 185 7.37 6.39 -15.31
C ALA A 185 6.43 5.62 -14.38
N ASP A 186 6.98 4.78 -13.50
CA ASP A 186 6.22 4.00 -12.52
C ASP A 186 5.42 4.89 -11.57
N ALA A 187 5.99 6.02 -11.15
CA ALA A 187 5.30 7.01 -10.33
C ALA A 187 4.11 7.68 -11.06
N LYS A 188 4.17 7.83 -12.39
CA LYS A 188 3.03 8.31 -13.19
C LYS A 188 1.92 7.27 -13.27
N VAL A 189 2.28 5.99 -13.43
CA VAL A 189 1.33 4.88 -13.42
C VAL A 189 0.62 4.80 -12.07
N LEU A 190 1.37 4.86 -10.96
CA LEU A 190 0.81 4.92 -9.61
C LEU A 190 -0.17 6.09 -9.44
N ARG A 191 0.19 7.27 -9.94
CA ARG A 191 -0.71 8.44 -9.89
C ARG A 191 -2.00 8.22 -10.68
N ALA A 192 -1.91 7.57 -11.84
CA ALA A 192 -3.09 7.25 -12.64
C ALA A 192 -4.00 6.24 -11.91
N ALA A 193 -3.43 5.17 -11.36
CA ALA A 193 -4.16 4.17 -10.57
C ALA A 193 -4.85 4.79 -9.34
N ALA A 194 -4.13 5.64 -8.59
CA ALA A 194 -4.69 6.32 -7.42
C ALA A 194 -5.84 7.28 -7.77
N ARG A 195 -5.75 7.98 -8.92
CA ARG A 195 -6.86 8.78 -9.45
C ARG A 195 -8.06 7.91 -9.84
N GLY A 196 -7.80 6.74 -10.43
CA GLY A 196 -8.84 5.76 -10.77
C GLY A 196 -9.61 5.28 -9.55
N VAL A 197 -8.90 4.88 -8.48
CA VAL A 197 -9.51 4.50 -7.21
C VAL A 197 -10.31 5.65 -6.61
N SER A 198 -9.73 6.85 -6.51
CA SER A 198 -10.44 8.01 -5.94
C SER A 198 -11.71 8.36 -6.71
N ALA A 199 -11.68 8.29 -8.04
CA ALA A 199 -12.86 8.52 -8.87
C ALA A 199 -13.93 7.43 -8.68
N THR A 200 -13.53 6.16 -8.70
CA THR A 200 -14.47 5.04 -8.52
C THR A 200 -15.08 5.03 -7.12
N SER A 201 -14.30 5.27 -6.06
CA SER A 201 -14.81 5.41 -4.69
C SER A 201 -15.75 6.60 -4.54
N LYS A 202 -15.51 7.72 -5.26
CA LYS A 202 -16.43 8.86 -5.27
C LYS A 202 -17.77 8.49 -5.88
N TRP A 203 -17.77 7.76 -7.00
CA TRP A 203 -19.00 7.26 -7.60
C TRP A 203 -19.74 6.31 -6.67
N LEU A 204 -19.03 5.38 -6.04
CA LEU A 204 -19.61 4.47 -5.05
C LEU A 204 -20.27 5.24 -3.89
N TYR A 205 -19.61 6.28 -3.40
CA TYR A 205 -20.16 7.16 -2.37
C TYR A 205 -21.41 7.91 -2.82
N ILE A 206 -21.42 8.43 -4.05
CA ILE A 206 -22.59 9.10 -4.63
C ILE A 206 -23.75 8.11 -4.77
N SER A 207 -23.50 6.89 -5.24
CA SER A 207 -24.52 5.85 -5.40
C SER A 207 -25.09 5.35 -4.07
N ALA A 208 -24.31 5.41 -2.98
CA ALA A 208 -24.74 4.97 -1.65
C ALA A 208 -25.52 6.04 -0.86
N LYS A 209 -25.43 7.30 -1.30
CA LYS A 209 -26.09 8.45 -0.70
C LYS A 209 -27.46 8.65 -1.33
#